data_AF-A0A9N9F4R8-F1
#
_entry.id   AF-A0A9N9F4R8-F1
#
_cell.length_a   1.000
_cell.length_b   1.000
_cell.length_c   1.000
_cell.angle_alpha   90.00
_cell.angle_beta   90.00
_cell.angle_gamma   90.00
#
_symmetry.space_group_name_H-M   'P 1'
#
loop_
_entity.id
_entity.type
_entity.pdbx_description
1 polymer ?
#
loop_
_entity_poly.entity_id
_entity_poly.type
_entity_poly.pdbx_seq_one_letter_code
_entity_poly.pdbx_strand_id
1 'polypeptide(L)'
;MQFHFIHDTLTFLSSPTLQHDHDSLFAQQVANPPYRLVLPLDILLAPSRRSLTHLPRPQNSFLLFRKDYNERIRLSNRNKSKKLSVKTISENAKLEWSQQPLIVKNFFKVLAKEADKHTTVVENVSTFDINGSIASDVDIIELEKYFDIQAYYNDKK
;
A
#
# COMPACT_ATOMS: atom_id res chain seq x y z
N MET A 1 4.49 -58.03 -7.03
CA MET A 1 4.38 -56.70 -6.39
C MET A 1 5.62 -55.90 -6.72
N GLN A 2 5.48 -54.78 -7.43
CA GLN A 2 6.35 -53.59 -7.30
C GLN A 2 5.76 -52.48 -8.18
N PHE A 3 4.99 -51.59 -7.56
CA PHE A 3 4.58 -50.33 -8.19
C PHE A 3 5.72 -49.34 -8.02
N HIS A 4 6.35 -48.94 -9.13
CA HIS A 4 7.28 -47.81 -9.14
C HIS A 4 6.45 -46.54 -9.22
N PHE A 5 6.34 -45.84 -8.08
CA PHE A 5 5.81 -44.49 -8.04
C PHE A 5 6.92 -43.53 -8.52
N ILE A 6 6.69 -42.89 -9.67
CA ILE A 6 7.48 -41.74 -10.09
C ILE A 6 6.94 -40.54 -9.29
N HIS A 7 7.76 -40.01 -8.39
CA HIS A 7 7.48 -38.73 -7.76
C HIS A 7 7.86 -37.61 -8.74
N ASP A 8 6.89 -37.15 -9.52
CA ASP A 8 7.02 -35.87 -10.22
C ASP A 8 7.00 -34.75 -9.16
N THR A 9 8.18 -34.39 -8.67
CA THR A 9 8.35 -33.15 -7.91
C THR A 9 8.19 -31.98 -8.88
N LEU A 10 7.01 -31.39 -8.90
CA LEU A 10 6.75 -30.09 -9.51
C LEU A 10 7.53 -29.02 -8.73
N THR A 11 8.83 -28.87 -9.04
CA THR A 11 9.58 -27.68 -8.69
C THR A 11 9.01 -26.52 -9.49
N PHE A 12 8.13 -25.74 -8.85
CA PHE A 12 7.70 -24.44 -9.33
C PHE A 12 8.91 -23.52 -9.38
N LEU A 13 9.59 -23.47 -10.53
CA LEU A 13 10.62 -22.49 -10.83
C LEU A 13 9.92 -21.12 -10.94
N SER A 14 9.88 -20.41 -9.81
CA SER A 14 9.54 -18.99 -9.77
C SER A 14 10.48 -18.26 -10.73
N SER A 15 9.95 -17.83 -11.87
CA SER A 15 10.73 -17.22 -12.94
C SER A 15 11.13 -15.80 -12.53
N PRO A 16 12.43 -15.48 -12.39
CA PRO A 16 12.89 -14.18 -11.87
C PRO A 16 12.66 -13.00 -12.82
N THR A 17 12.26 -13.26 -14.07
CA THR A 17 12.07 -12.23 -15.11
C THR A 17 10.87 -11.32 -14.87
N LEU A 18 9.80 -11.82 -14.23
CA LEU A 18 8.56 -11.05 -14.03
C LEU A 18 8.68 -9.94 -12.97
N GLN A 19 9.62 -10.09 -12.02
CA GLN A 19 9.80 -9.12 -10.93
C GLN A 19 10.50 -7.84 -11.43
N HIS A 20 11.51 -8.00 -12.30
CA HIS A 20 12.34 -6.90 -12.80
C HIS A 20 11.56 -5.89 -13.67
N ASP A 21 10.60 -6.40 -14.44
CA ASP A 21 9.72 -5.58 -15.29
C ASP A 21 8.78 -4.70 -14.46
N HIS A 22 8.33 -5.18 -13.30
CA HIS A 22 7.44 -4.43 -12.41
C HIS A 22 8.16 -3.29 -11.69
N ASP A 23 9.38 -3.53 -11.21
CA ASP A 23 10.17 -2.51 -10.52
C ASP A 23 10.59 -1.39 -11.49
N SER A 24 10.92 -1.75 -12.74
CA SER A 24 11.21 -0.79 -13.81
C SER A 24 10.00 0.07 -14.18
N LEU A 25 8.80 -0.53 -14.27
CA LEU A 25 7.55 0.19 -14.54
C LEU A 25 7.20 1.16 -13.40
N PHE A 26 7.36 0.74 -12.15
CA PHE A 26 7.14 1.60 -10.97
C PHE A 26 8.07 2.80 -11.00
N ALA A 27 9.37 2.59 -11.18
CA ALA A 27 10.37 3.67 -11.24
C ALA A 27 10.05 4.68 -12.36
N GLN A 28 9.66 4.20 -13.54
CA GLN A 28 9.28 5.07 -14.67
C GLN A 28 8.04 5.90 -14.33
N GLN A 29 7.01 5.30 -13.75
CA GLN A 29 5.77 6.01 -13.42
C GLN A 29 5.93 6.99 -12.26
N VAL A 30 6.85 6.74 -11.32
CA VAL A 30 7.15 7.68 -10.23
C VAL A 30 7.96 8.87 -10.72
N ALA A 31 8.86 8.67 -11.70
CA ALA A 31 9.67 9.75 -12.25
C ALA A 31 8.85 10.80 -13.04
N ASN A 32 7.80 10.36 -13.74
CA ASN A 32 6.89 11.25 -14.45
C ASN A 32 5.43 10.80 -14.24
N PRO A 33 4.83 11.14 -13.08
CA PRO A 33 3.54 10.57 -12.70
C PRO A 33 2.40 11.19 -13.51
N PRO A 34 1.48 10.38 -14.07
CA PRO A 34 0.33 10.87 -14.83
C PRO A 34 -0.74 11.51 -13.93
N TYR A 35 -0.55 11.46 -12.61
CA TYR A 35 -1.42 12.06 -11.61
C TYR A 35 -0.57 12.75 -10.54
N ARG A 36 -0.89 14.00 -10.23
CA ARG A 36 -0.19 14.77 -9.21
C ARG A 36 -0.67 14.36 -7.82
N LEU A 37 0.15 13.58 -7.12
CA LEU A 37 -0.08 13.22 -5.72
C LEU A 37 0.05 14.45 -4.82
N VAL A 38 -0.87 14.55 -3.86
CA VAL A 38 -0.81 15.48 -2.73
C VAL A 38 -0.11 14.83 -1.56
N LEU A 39 -0.34 13.52 -1.37
CA LEU A 39 0.36 12.74 -0.36
C LEU A 39 1.74 12.29 -0.86
N PRO A 40 2.77 12.35 0.00
CA PRO A 40 4.02 11.63 -0.21
C PRO A 40 3.78 10.11 -0.38
N LEU A 41 4.61 9.45 -1.21
CA LEU A 41 4.43 8.04 -1.56
C LEU A 41 4.54 7.11 -0.35
N ASP A 42 5.47 7.34 0.56
CA ASP A 42 5.63 6.62 1.82
C ASP A 42 4.33 6.64 2.64
N ILE A 43 3.68 7.80 2.74
CA ILE A 43 2.40 7.94 3.45
C ILE A 43 1.27 7.28 2.68
N LEU A 44 1.25 7.42 1.36
CA LEU A 44 0.19 6.89 0.52
C LEU A 44 0.17 5.35 0.56
N LEU A 45 1.34 4.73 0.37
CA LEU A 45 1.53 3.28 0.32
C LEU A 45 1.49 2.63 1.71
N ALA A 46 1.71 3.39 2.79
CA ALA A 46 1.66 2.88 4.15
C ALA A 46 0.35 2.09 4.43
N PRO A 47 0.45 0.85 4.97
CA PRO A 47 -0.70 -0.01 5.24
C PRO A 47 -1.74 0.66 6.14
N SER A 48 -3.03 0.51 5.80
CA SER A 48 -4.12 1.03 6.63
C SER A 48 -4.38 0.09 7.81
N ARG A 49 -3.62 0.19 8.90
CA ARG A 49 -3.89 -0.58 10.13
C ARG A 49 -5.09 0.02 10.89
N ARG A 50 -6.20 -0.72 10.94
CA ARG A 50 -7.34 -0.42 11.84
C ARG A 50 -7.27 -1.17 13.16
N SER A 51 -6.41 -2.18 13.26
CA SER A 51 -6.17 -2.97 14.46
C SER A 51 -4.69 -3.35 14.54
N LEU A 52 -4.17 -3.46 15.77
CA LEU A 52 -2.86 -4.06 16.05
C LEU A 52 -2.89 -5.59 15.92
N THR A 53 -4.07 -6.21 16.05
CA THR A 53 -4.25 -7.67 16.07
C THR A 53 -4.51 -8.29 14.71
N HIS A 54 -4.71 -7.47 13.68
CA HIS A 54 -5.05 -7.96 12.34
C HIS A 54 -4.14 -7.34 11.29
N LEU A 55 -3.69 -8.19 10.38
CA LEU A 55 -2.93 -7.76 9.22
C LEU A 55 -3.69 -6.68 8.45
N PRO A 56 -3.01 -5.61 8.03
CA PRO A 56 -3.65 -4.57 7.23
C PRO A 56 -4.14 -5.18 5.91
N ARG A 57 -5.34 -4.80 5.50
CA ARG A 57 -5.87 -5.28 4.22
C ARG A 57 -5.06 -4.68 3.07
N PRO A 58 -4.80 -5.46 1.99
CA PRO A 58 -4.31 -4.95 0.72
C PRO A 58 -5.06 -3.69 0.27
N GLN A 59 -4.32 -2.68 -0.18
CA GLN A 59 -4.90 -1.41 -0.61
C GLN A 59 -5.09 -1.39 -2.11
N ASN A 60 -6.33 -1.58 -2.57
CA ASN A 60 -6.62 -1.49 -4.00
C ASN A 60 -6.39 -0.06 -4.55
N SER A 61 -6.30 0.04 -5.88
CA SER A 61 -6.01 1.28 -6.59
C SER A 61 -6.97 2.43 -6.27
N PHE A 62 -8.26 2.13 -6.08
CA PHE A 62 -9.26 3.14 -5.73
C PHE A 62 -9.09 3.63 -4.29
N LEU A 63 -8.71 2.77 -3.35
CA LEU A 63 -8.45 3.18 -1.97
C LEU A 63 -7.26 4.14 -1.87
N LEU A 64 -6.18 3.87 -2.61
CA LEU A 64 -5.04 4.77 -2.71
C LEU A 64 -5.44 6.11 -3.33
N PHE A 65 -6.16 6.09 -4.46
CA PHE A 65 -6.69 7.31 -5.07
C PHE A 65 -7.56 8.12 -4.09
N ARG A 66 -8.49 7.45 -3.39
CA ARG A 66 -9.38 8.11 -2.44
C ARG A 66 -8.62 8.70 -1.25
N LYS A 67 -7.56 8.03 -0.78
CA LYS A 67 -6.71 8.52 0.31
C LYS A 67 -6.04 9.84 -0.08
N ASP A 68 -5.45 9.92 -1.27
CA ASP A 68 -4.89 11.16 -1.81
C ASP A 68 -5.95 12.23 -2.08
N TYR A 69 -7.09 11.85 -2.69
CA TYR A 69 -8.22 12.72 -2.94
C TYR A 69 -8.72 13.40 -1.66
N ASN A 70 -8.86 12.65 -0.57
CA ASN A 70 -9.31 13.20 0.72
C ASN A 70 -8.38 14.32 1.22
N GLU A 71 -7.07 14.14 1.04
CA GLU A 71 -6.06 15.11 1.43
C GLU A 71 -6.13 16.36 0.56
N ARG A 72 -6.31 16.20 -0.76
CA ARG A 72 -6.54 17.33 -1.66
C ARG A 72 -7.77 18.16 -1.25
N ILE A 73 -8.87 17.49 -0.91
CA ILE A 73 -10.10 18.15 -0.44
C ILE A 73 -9.89 18.80 0.93
N ARG A 74 -9.12 18.17 1.82
CA ARG A 74 -8.77 18.76 3.12
C ARG A 74 -7.98 20.05 2.96
N LEU A 75 -6.95 20.06 2.11
CA LEU A 75 -6.16 21.26 1.83
C LEU A 75 -7.01 22.36 1.19
N SER A 76 -7.84 22.00 0.21
CA SER A 76 -8.71 22.96 -0.49
C SER A 76 -9.80 23.57 0.41
N ASN A 77 -10.18 22.88 1.48
CA ASN A 77 -11.20 23.32 2.43
C ASN A 77 -10.63 23.77 3.77
N ARG A 78 -9.30 23.87 3.93
CA ARG A 78 -8.65 24.21 5.21
C ARG A 78 -9.19 25.48 5.85
N ASN A 79 -9.53 26.48 5.03
CA ASN A 79 -9.98 27.79 5.47
C ASN A 79 -11.52 27.97 5.39
N LYS A 80 -12.27 26.91 5.08
CA LYS A 80 -13.74 27.00 4.97
C LYS A 80 -14.38 26.73 6.33
N SER A 81 -15.39 27.54 6.67
CA SER A 81 -16.15 27.42 7.91
C SER A 81 -16.91 26.09 8.05
N LYS A 82 -17.30 25.47 6.92
CA LYS A 82 -18.02 24.19 6.89
C LYS A 82 -17.16 23.09 6.27
N LYS A 83 -16.85 22.07 7.06
CA LYS A 83 -16.20 20.84 6.58
C LYS A 83 -17.20 19.98 5.80
N LEU A 84 -16.74 19.36 4.72
CA LEU A 84 -17.55 18.40 3.96
C LEU A 84 -17.73 17.10 4.76
N SER A 85 -18.91 16.48 4.63
CA SER A 85 -19.17 15.17 5.23
C SER A 85 -18.32 14.08 4.58
N VAL A 86 -17.88 13.10 5.37
CA VAL A 86 -17.15 11.92 4.90
C VAL A 86 -17.91 11.18 3.78
N LYS A 87 -19.25 11.13 3.87
CA LYS A 87 -20.12 10.54 2.86
C LYS A 87 -19.96 11.28 1.52
N THR A 88 -20.12 12.60 1.54
CA THR A 88 -19.99 13.46 0.35
C THR A 88 -18.60 13.37 -0.26
N ILE A 89 -17.54 13.36 0.56
CA ILE A 89 -16.16 13.22 0.08
C ILE A 89 -15.99 11.87 -0.64
N SER A 90 -16.54 10.79 -0.07
CA SER A 90 -16.44 9.45 -0.66
C SER A 90 -17.23 9.31 -1.97
N GLU A 91 -18.42 9.92 -2.04
CA GLU A 91 -19.23 9.97 -3.26
C GLU A 91 -18.52 10.76 -4.37
N ASN A 92 -17.97 11.92 -4.04
CA ASN A 92 -17.21 12.74 -4.99
C ASN A 92 -15.94 12.02 -5.46
N ALA A 93 -15.22 11.33 -4.57
CA ALA A 93 -14.05 10.54 -4.94
C ALA A 93 -14.42 9.41 -5.92
N LYS A 94 -15.56 8.74 -5.72
CA LYS A 94 -16.05 7.71 -6.64
C LYS A 94 -16.36 8.29 -8.02
N LEU A 95 -17.01 9.46 -8.06
CA LEU A 95 -17.31 10.17 -9.31
C LEU A 95 -16.03 10.62 -10.02
N GLU A 96 -15.09 11.22 -9.30
CA GLU A 96 -13.83 11.65 -9.91
C GLU A 96 -13.03 10.46 -10.43
N TRP A 97 -12.95 9.36 -9.66
CA TRP A 97 -12.29 8.14 -10.10
C TRP A 97 -12.88 7.57 -11.40
N SER A 98 -14.21 7.62 -11.58
CA SER A 98 -14.82 7.11 -12.80
C SER A 98 -14.38 7.93 -14.03
N GLN A 99 -14.20 9.23 -13.85
CA GLN A 99 -13.77 10.19 -14.87
C GLN A 99 -12.26 10.18 -15.13
N GLN A 100 -11.44 9.62 -14.23
CA GLN A 100 -9.99 9.57 -14.42
C GLN A 100 -9.60 8.78 -15.69
N PRO A 101 -8.61 9.26 -16.47
CA PRO A 101 -8.06 8.56 -17.62
C PRO A 101 -7.53 7.16 -17.26
N LEU A 102 -7.49 6.25 -18.23
CA LEU A 102 -6.99 4.89 -18.02
C LEU A 102 -5.53 4.88 -17.54
N ILE A 103 -4.69 5.80 -18.03
CA ILE A 103 -3.29 5.93 -17.60
C ILE A 103 -3.17 6.23 -16.10
N VAL A 104 -4.03 7.10 -15.55
CA VAL A 104 -4.10 7.39 -14.11
C VAL A 104 -4.56 6.17 -13.34
N LYS A 105 -5.59 5.47 -13.83
CA LYS A 105 -6.07 4.24 -13.19
C LYS A 105 -4.98 3.17 -13.15
N ASN A 106 -4.20 3.03 -14.21
CA ASN A 106 -3.08 2.11 -14.29
C ASN A 106 -1.94 2.51 -13.34
N PHE A 107 -1.63 3.81 -13.23
CA PHE A 107 -0.69 4.31 -12.23
C PHE A 107 -1.07 3.87 -10.81
N PHE A 108 -2.33 4.08 -10.40
CA PHE A 108 -2.78 3.63 -9.08
C PHE A 108 -2.83 2.11 -8.91
N LYS A 109 -2.93 1.32 -10.01
CA LYS A 109 -2.77 -0.14 -9.93
C LYS A 109 -1.33 -0.55 -9.66
N VAL A 110 -0.36 0.15 -10.25
CA VAL A 110 1.07 -0.07 -9.99
C VAL A 110 1.39 0.29 -8.55
N LEU A 111 0.87 1.43 -8.06
CA LEU A 111 0.98 1.80 -6.64
C LEU A 111 0.35 0.76 -5.70
N ALA A 112 -0.81 0.20 -6.06
CA ALA A 112 -1.46 -0.84 -5.25
C ALA A 112 -0.59 -2.10 -5.11
N LYS A 113 0.01 -2.55 -6.22
CA LYS A 113 0.96 -3.67 -6.18
C LYS A 113 2.16 -3.37 -5.29
N GLU A 114 2.68 -2.15 -5.34
CA GLU A 114 3.78 -1.75 -4.47
C GLU A 114 3.37 -1.73 -2.99
N ALA A 115 2.19 -1.20 -2.66
CA ALA A 115 1.64 -1.21 -1.30
C ALA A 115 1.45 -2.64 -0.75
N ASP A 116 1.10 -3.59 -1.62
CA ASP A 116 0.92 -5.00 -1.23
C ASP A 116 2.27 -5.67 -0.88
N LYS A 117 3.38 -5.29 -1.54
CA LYS A 117 4.73 -5.74 -1.14
C LYS A 117 5.04 -5.34 0.30
N HIS A 118 4.73 -4.10 0.70
CA HIS A 118 4.92 -3.65 2.08
C HIS A 118 4.03 -4.38 3.09
N THR A 119 2.88 -4.92 2.66
CA THR A 119 1.99 -5.69 3.52
C THR A 119 2.52 -7.11 3.75
N THR A 120 3.05 -7.75 2.72
CA THR A 120 3.63 -9.11 2.80
C THR A 120 4.94 -9.18 3.61
N VAL A 121 5.76 -8.12 3.60
CA VAL A 121 6.94 -8.06 4.50
C VAL A 121 6.50 -8.12 5.97
N VAL A 122 5.39 -7.46 6.34
CA VAL A 122 4.83 -7.52 7.71
C VAL A 122 4.32 -8.94 8.07
N GLU A 123 3.85 -9.71 7.09
CA GLU A 123 3.37 -11.09 7.32
C GLU A 123 4.51 -12.04 7.74
N ASN A 124 5.70 -11.89 7.14
CA ASN A 124 6.87 -12.66 7.55
C ASN A 124 7.35 -12.28 8.96
N VAL A 125 7.11 -11.04 9.40
CA VAL A 125 7.45 -10.57 10.76
C VAL A 125 6.44 -11.08 11.81
N SER A 126 5.13 -11.11 11.51
CA SER A 126 4.10 -11.59 12.45
C SER A 126 4.03 -13.11 12.62
N THR A 127 4.65 -13.90 11.74
CA THR A 127 4.59 -15.38 11.82
C THR A 127 5.70 -15.96 12.72
N PHE A 128 6.63 -15.13 13.23
CA PHE A 128 7.73 -15.58 14.09
C PHE A 128 7.45 -15.57 15.60
N ASP A 129 6.24 -15.22 16.05
CA ASP A 129 5.92 -15.14 17.48
C ASP A 129 4.93 -16.22 17.92
N ILE A 130 5.45 -17.44 18.14
CA ILE A 130 4.91 -18.34 19.18
C ILE A 130 6.06 -18.98 20.00
N ASN A 131 7.29 -19.05 19.48
CA ASN A 131 8.42 -19.65 20.21
C ASN A 131 9.59 -18.65 20.24
N GLY A 132 9.67 -17.91 21.34
CA GLY A 132 10.50 -16.71 21.46
C GLY A 132 11.94 -16.86 20.96
N SER A 133 12.32 -16.01 20.02
CA SER A 133 13.72 -15.70 19.74
C SER A 133 13.84 -14.37 19.00
N ILE A 134 14.25 -13.35 19.78
CA ILE A 134 14.91 -12.09 19.44
C ILE A 134 14.63 -11.53 18.03
N ALA A 135 13.71 -10.56 17.95
CA ALA A 135 13.61 -9.64 16.82
C ALA A 135 14.97 -8.98 16.59
N SER A 136 15.45 -8.99 15.34
CA SER A 136 16.71 -8.33 15.02
C SER A 136 16.53 -6.81 15.16
N ASP A 137 17.56 -6.10 15.63
CA ASP A 137 17.51 -4.65 15.86
C ASP A 137 17.07 -3.85 14.62
N VAL A 138 17.22 -4.41 13.41
CA VAL A 138 16.78 -3.79 12.15
C VAL A 138 15.25 -3.75 12.03
N ASP A 139 14.56 -4.76 12.53
CA ASP A 139 13.10 -4.95 12.37
C ASP A 139 12.28 -4.07 13.33
N ILE A 140 12.83 -3.78 14.52
CA ILE A 140 12.23 -2.85 15.49
C ILE A 140 12.30 -1.41 14.94
N ILE A 141 13.42 -1.05 14.30
CA ILE A 141 13.65 0.31 13.77
C ILE A 141 12.64 0.65 12.66
N GLU A 142 12.24 -0.29 11.81
CA GLU A 142 11.29 -0.02 10.72
C GLU A 142 9.84 0.16 11.25
N LEU A 143 9.47 -0.58 12.30
CA LEU A 143 8.20 -0.42 13.00
C LEU A 143 8.15 0.89 13.81
N GLU A 144 9.23 1.24 14.51
CA GLU A 144 9.33 2.52 15.23
C GLU A 144 9.25 3.71 14.28
N LYS A 145 9.97 3.66 13.15
CA LYS A 145 9.90 4.70 12.09
C LYS A 145 8.47 4.86 11.55
N TYR A 146 7.71 3.77 11.43
CA TYR A 146 6.31 3.82 11.01
C TYR A 146 5.41 4.50 12.06
N PHE A 147 5.60 4.20 13.35
CA PHE A 147 4.86 4.86 14.43
C PHE A 147 5.20 6.34 14.53
N ASP A 148 6.47 6.73 14.36
CA ASP A 148 6.91 8.12 14.35
C ASP A 148 6.28 8.90 13.19
N ILE A 149 6.22 8.31 11.99
CA ILE A 149 5.59 8.94 10.83
C ILE A 149 4.08 9.15 11.06
N GLN A 150 3.36 8.15 11.59
CA GLN A 150 1.93 8.28 11.86
C GLN A 150 1.66 9.22 13.04
N ALA A 151 2.48 9.20 14.09
CA ALA A 151 2.38 10.09 15.26
C ALA A 151 2.65 11.55 14.87
N TYR A 152 3.71 11.81 14.09
CA TYR A 152 4.06 13.14 13.60
C TYR A 152 2.92 13.83 12.84
N TYR A 153 2.16 13.07 12.02
CA TYR A 153 1.01 13.62 11.31
C TYR A 153 -0.27 13.69 12.15
N ASN A 154 -0.42 12.82 13.15
CA ASN A 154 -1.55 12.89 14.08
C ASN A 154 -1.42 14.02 15.11
N ASP A 155 -0.20 14.47 15.40
CA ASP A 155 0.10 15.56 16.35
C ASP A 155 -0.13 16.96 15.75
N LYS A 156 -0.10 17.11 14.42
CA LYS A 156 -0.45 18.37 13.71
C LYS A 156 -1.96 18.58 13.50
N LYS A 157 -2.82 17.85 14.20
CA LYS A 157 -4.30 17.91 14.10
C LYS A 157 -4.91 19.17 14.71
#